data_AF-A0A8S1KDS9-F1
#
_entry.id   AF-A0A8S1KDS9-F1
#
_cell.length_a   1.000
_cell.length_b   1.000
_cell.length_c   1.000
_cell.angle_alpha   90.00
_cell.angle_beta   90.00
_cell.angle_gamma   90.00
#
_symmetry.space_group_name_H-M   'P 1'
#
loop_
_entity.id
_entity.type
_entity.pdbx_description
1 polymer ?
#
loop_
_entity_poly.entity_id
_entity_poly.type
_entity_poly.pdbx_seq_one_letter_code
_entity_poly.pdbx_strand_id
1 'polypeptide(L)'
;MANLIYCNNGYICFEGLMEFLLSLFYLCYLFMSYRIITHDKSGVLVQIDRYLCFAALIQIFLQTIYFLYFDNDFLLSTIKCMGIAMQIMICNILGSIIGDEEQAPKVWQLAKALLISTFILWFWAGIVHKSAIDYNCVQVDYLIVSSIGLFLACGSFYMGNLALEGLMEYKNKLDIARSGNIQVQQNAQKYEQVLIRIKQITLMHYCGLLQFGVQFAFDIFTYIKCDNSKECTNYYNASSTISVLYLTIYKLIQFTTLPATIFWIFYEMNKSKFQEEDRNTIEMNITQ
;
A
#
# COMPACT_ATOMS: atom_id res chain seq x y z
N MET A 1 -12.51 -2.40 -20.15
CA MET A 1 -13.01 -2.10 -21.51
C MET A 1 -14.29 -2.86 -21.88
N ALA A 2 -14.47 -4.11 -21.44
CA ALA A 2 -15.65 -4.92 -21.81
C ALA A 2 -17.00 -4.25 -21.45
N ASN A 3 -17.12 -3.67 -20.24
CA ASN A 3 -18.36 -2.98 -19.80
C ASN A 3 -18.60 -1.62 -20.48
N LEU A 4 -17.56 -1.00 -21.05
CA LEU A 4 -17.67 0.26 -21.80
C LEU A 4 -18.11 0.00 -23.26
N ILE A 5 -17.84 -1.21 -23.77
CA ILE A 5 -18.14 -1.65 -25.13
C ILE A 5 -19.49 -2.39 -25.20
N TYR A 6 -19.90 -3.09 -24.12
CA TYR A 6 -21.17 -3.81 -24.00
C TYR A 6 -22.04 -3.22 -22.88
N CYS A 7 -22.52 -1.98 -23.05
CA CYS A 7 -23.38 -1.33 -22.05
C CYS A 7 -24.85 -1.79 -22.17
N ASN A 8 -25.28 -2.73 -21.31
CA ASN A 8 -26.70 -3.11 -21.17
C ASN A 8 -27.49 -2.17 -20.24
N ASN A 9 -26.82 -1.38 -19.39
CA ASN A 9 -27.43 -0.45 -18.43
C ASN A 9 -26.54 0.80 -18.26
N GLY A 10 -27.15 1.99 -18.17
CA GLY A 10 -26.43 3.28 -18.08
C GLY A 10 -25.51 3.38 -16.85
N TYR A 11 -25.87 2.76 -15.72
CA TYR A 11 -25.04 2.78 -14.51
C TYR A 11 -23.78 1.94 -14.62
N ILE A 12 -23.87 0.75 -15.25
CA ILE A 12 -22.72 -0.12 -15.52
C ILE A 12 -21.76 0.57 -16.50
N CYS A 13 -22.32 1.31 -17.47
CA CYS A 13 -21.54 2.13 -18.39
C CYS A 13 -20.75 3.23 -17.66
N PHE A 14 -21.41 3.90 -16.71
CA PHE A 14 -20.78 4.94 -15.91
C PHE A 14 -19.71 4.38 -14.96
N GLU A 15 -19.95 3.23 -14.33
CA GLU A 15 -18.92 2.53 -13.56
C GLU A 15 -17.71 2.18 -14.43
N GLY A 16 -17.94 1.62 -15.62
CA GLY A 16 -16.86 1.29 -16.54
C GLY A 16 -16.03 2.51 -16.98
N LEU A 17 -16.68 3.68 -17.14
CA LEU A 17 -15.99 4.95 -17.40
C LEU A 17 -15.13 5.37 -16.20
N MET A 18 -15.66 5.28 -14.98
CA MET A 18 -14.92 5.61 -13.77
C MET A 18 -13.70 4.70 -13.59
N GLU A 19 -13.83 3.41 -13.88
CA GLU A 19 -12.71 2.45 -13.82
C GLU A 19 -11.65 2.72 -14.89
N PHE A 20 -12.06 3.13 -16.10
CA PHE A 20 -11.12 3.60 -17.11
C PHE A 20 -10.35 4.85 -16.65
N LEU A 21 -11.05 5.82 -16.06
CA LEU A 21 -10.41 7.01 -15.48
C LEU A 21 -9.46 6.65 -14.33
N LEU A 22 -9.83 5.66 -13.49
CA LEU A 22 -8.94 5.13 -12.45
C LEU A 22 -7.70 4.49 -13.04
N SER A 23 -7.82 3.70 -14.11
CA SER A 23 -6.66 3.12 -14.81
C SER A 23 -5.72 4.21 -15.34
N LEU A 24 -6.26 5.27 -15.96
CA LEU A 24 -5.45 6.41 -16.41
C LEU A 24 -4.76 7.11 -15.23
N PHE A 25 -5.47 7.30 -14.12
CA PHE A 25 -4.89 7.84 -12.90
C PHE A 25 -3.72 6.99 -12.40
N TYR A 26 -3.88 5.67 -12.29
CA TYR A 26 -2.81 4.76 -11.87
C TYR A 26 -1.65 4.72 -12.86
N LEU A 27 -1.90 4.80 -14.17
CA LEU A 27 -0.85 4.87 -15.18
C LEU A 27 -0.03 6.15 -15.06
N CYS A 28 -0.69 7.31 -14.93
CA CYS A 28 -0.02 8.59 -14.68
C CYS A 28 0.79 8.54 -13.38
N TYR A 29 0.22 7.95 -12.33
CA TYR A 29 0.88 7.77 -11.06
C TYR A 29 2.10 6.84 -11.17
N LEU A 30 1.99 5.75 -11.93
CA LEU A 30 3.09 4.83 -12.23
C LEU A 30 4.25 5.55 -12.90
N PHE A 31 3.99 6.39 -13.92
CA PHE A 31 5.02 7.17 -14.59
C PHE A 31 5.70 8.17 -13.65
N MET A 32 4.93 8.88 -12.83
CA MET A 32 5.49 9.80 -11.84
C MET A 32 6.37 9.06 -10.83
N SER A 33 5.85 7.98 -10.25
CA SER A 33 6.55 7.13 -9.29
C SER A 33 7.82 6.49 -9.86
N TYR A 34 7.77 6.00 -11.10
CA TYR A 34 8.92 5.43 -11.79
C TYR A 34 10.02 6.47 -12.04
N ARG A 35 9.65 7.69 -12.43
CA ARG A 35 10.60 8.80 -12.60
C ARG A 35 11.30 9.12 -11.27
N ILE A 36 10.56 9.17 -10.16
CA ILE A 36 11.13 9.40 -8.83
C ILE A 36 12.14 8.30 -8.46
N ILE A 37 11.83 7.03 -8.72
CA ILE A 37 12.75 5.91 -8.41
C ILE A 37 14.00 5.92 -9.30
N THR A 38 13.85 6.12 -10.61
CA THR A 38 14.97 6.06 -11.56
C THR A 38 15.98 7.18 -11.40
N HIS A 39 15.56 8.30 -10.81
CA HIS A 39 16.44 9.40 -10.42
C HIS A 39 17.13 9.18 -9.05
N ASP A 40 16.81 8.12 -8.29
CA ASP A 40 17.55 7.78 -7.07
C ASP A 40 18.90 7.11 -7.38
N LYS A 41 19.88 7.90 -7.82
CA LYS A 41 21.28 7.46 -8.01
C LYS A 41 22.08 7.37 -6.71
N SER A 42 21.47 7.75 -5.58
CA SER A 42 22.20 8.20 -4.39
C SER A 42 22.47 7.11 -3.35
N GLY A 43 21.95 5.89 -3.52
CA GLY A 43 22.22 4.81 -2.57
C GLY A 43 21.50 4.96 -1.22
N VAL A 44 20.59 5.93 -1.08
CA VAL A 44 20.05 6.39 0.21
C VAL A 44 19.06 5.40 0.84
N LEU A 45 18.33 4.65 0.01
CA LEU A 45 17.40 3.65 0.49
C LEU A 45 18.11 2.44 1.12
N VAL A 46 17.72 2.15 2.35
CA VAL A 46 17.96 0.84 2.96
C VAL A 46 17.31 -0.23 2.09
N GLN A 47 17.95 -1.39 1.97
CA GLN A 47 17.52 -2.47 1.07
C GLN A 47 16.04 -2.85 1.21
N ILE A 48 15.50 -2.82 2.43
CA ILE A 48 14.09 -3.14 2.71
C ILE A 48 13.14 -2.07 2.15
N ASP A 49 13.47 -0.78 2.33
CA ASP A 49 12.67 0.33 1.79
C ASP A 49 12.62 0.27 0.25
N ARG A 50 13.70 -0.19 -0.41
CA ARG A 50 13.71 -0.44 -1.86
C ARG A 50 12.73 -1.53 -2.28
N TYR A 51 12.74 -2.66 -1.58
CA TYR A 51 11.81 -3.75 -1.88
C TYR A 51 10.35 -3.32 -1.68
N LEU A 52 10.07 -2.54 -0.64
CA LEU A 52 8.75 -1.99 -0.39
C LEU A 52 8.31 -1.02 -1.50
N CYS A 53 9.20 -0.15 -1.96
CA CYS A 53 8.92 0.78 -3.05
C CYS A 53 8.70 0.06 -4.40
N PHE A 54 9.51 -0.95 -4.70
CA PHE A 54 9.36 -1.78 -5.89
C PHE A 54 8.07 -2.60 -5.86
N ALA A 55 7.71 -3.15 -4.70
CA ALA A 55 6.44 -3.84 -4.51
C ALA A 55 5.25 -2.88 -4.73
N ALA A 56 5.31 -1.66 -4.19
CA ALA A 56 4.28 -0.65 -4.44
C ALA A 56 4.15 -0.31 -5.94
N LEU A 57 5.28 -0.22 -6.67
CA LEU A 57 5.28 0.05 -8.12
C LEU A 57 4.60 -1.06 -8.91
N ILE A 58 4.99 -2.31 -8.64
CA ILE A 58 4.37 -3.48 -9.28
C ILE A 58 2.87 -3.53 -8.93
N GLN A 59 2.48 -3.22 -7.70
CA GLN A 59 1.08 -3.21 -7.32
C GLN A 59 0.27 -2.17 -8.12
N ILE A 60 0.78 -0.95 -8.31
CA ILE A 60 0.12 0.08 -9.14
C ILE A 60 0.03 -0.38 -10.60
N PHE A 61 1.06 -1.03 -11.11
CA PHE A 61 1.04 -1.61 -12.46
C PHE A 61 -0.05 -2.68 -12.59
N LEU A 62 -0.13 -3.61 -11.63
CA LEU A 62 -1.18 -4.63 -11.60
C LEU A 62 -2.58 -4.02 -11.49
N GLN A 63 -2.75 -2.95 -10.71
CA GLN A 63 -4.01 -2.21 -10.60
C GLN A 63 -4.40 -1.57 -11.93
N THR A 64 -3.43 -0.97 -12.64
CA THR A 64 -3.66 -0.39 -13.97
C THR A 64 -4.20 -1.45 -14.93
N ILE A 65 -3.60 -2.65 -14.93
CA ILE A 65 -4.05 -3.80 -15.73
C ILE A 65 -5.43 -4.27 -15.27
N TYR A 66 -5.65 -4.42 -13.96
CA TYR A 66 -6.92 -4.89 -13.40
C TYR A 66 -8.11 -4.03 -13.88
N PHE A 67 -7.98 -2.71 -13.78
CA PHE A 67 -9.02 -1.78 -14.23
C PHE A 67 -9.16 -1.70 -15.76
N LEU A 68 -8.18 -2.15 -16.55
CA LEU A 68 -8.32 -2.26 -18.00
C LEU A 68 -9.07 -3.53 -18.43
N TYR A 69 -8.72 -4.66 -17.81
CA TYR A 69 -9.18 -5.98 -18.25
C TYR A 69 -10.49 -6.44 -17.61
N PHE A 70 -10.91 -5.88 -16.47
CA PHE A 70 -12.15 -6.19 -15.73
C PHE A 70 -12.26 -7.67 -15.30
N ASP A 71 -12.86 -7.93 -14.13
CA ASP A 71 -13.27 -9.27 -13.65
C ASP A 71 -12.22 -10.39 -13.70
N ASN A 72 -10.97 -10.06 -13.40
CA ASN A 72 -9.93 -11.08 -13.25
C ASN A 72 -9.62 -11.34 -11.76
N ASP A 73 -10.28 -12.34 -11.19
CA ASP A 73 -10.07 -12.80 -9.80
C ASP A 73 -8.60 -13.11 -9.48
N PHE A 74 -7.85 -13.61 -10.47
CA PHE A 74 -6.43 -13.88 -10.27
C PHE A 74 -5.65 -12.58 -10.05
N LEU A 75 -5.93 -11.53 -10.84
CA LEU A 75 -5.32 -10.21 -10.64
C LEU A 75 -5.78 -9.58 -9.32
N LEU A 76 -7.06 -9.68 -8.97
CA LEU A 76 -7.60 -9.15 -7.73
C LEU A 76 -6.97 -9.82 -6.49
N SER A 77 -6.90 -11.15 -6.48
CA SER A 77 -6.22 -11.94 -5.45
C SER A 77 -4.75 -11.55 -5.34
N THR A 78 -4.06 -11.42 -6.49
CA THR A 78 -2.65 -10.98 -6.52
C THR A 78 -2.48 -9.61 -5.87
N ILE A 79 -3.31 -8.63 -6.23
CA ILE A 79 -3.23 -7.26 -5.67
C ILE A 79 -3.52 -7.29 -4.16
N LYS A 80 -4.54 -8.02 -3.70
CA LYS A 80 -4.89 -8.12 -2.28
C LYS A 80 -3.76 -8.76 -1.46
N CYS A 81 -3.22 -9.90 -1.92
CA CYS A 81 -2.12 -10.59 -1.23
C CYS A 81 -0.80 -9.79 -1.29
N MET A 82 -0.58 -9.01 -2.35
CA MET A 82 0.55 -8.09 -2.42
C MET A 82 0.46 -6.97 -1.38
N GLY A 83 -0.75 -6.44 -1.15
CA GLY A 83 -1.03 -5.53 -0.04
C GLY A 83 -0.64 -6.14 1.31
N ILE A 84 -1.01 -7.41 1.56
CA ILE A 84 -0.65 -8.14 2.78
C ILE A 84 0.86 -8.29 2.90
N ALA A 85 1.54 -8.67 1.82
CA ALA A 85 2.99 -8.80 1.80
C ALA A 85 3.69 -7.47 2.13
N MET A 86 3.21 -6.35 1.59
CA MET A 86 3.70 -5.02 1.95
C MET A 86 3.44 -4.70 3.43
N GLN A 87 2.27 -5.07 3.97
CA GLN A 87 1.98 -4.89 5.38
C GLN A 87 2.92 -5.71 6.28
N ILE A 88 3.25 -6.95 5.90
CA ILE A 88 4.23 -7.78 6.61
C ILE A 88 5.62 -7.13 6.57
N MET A 89 6.03 -6.59 5.42
CA MET A 89 7.30 -5.86 5.30
C MET A 89 7.32 -4.63 6.21
N ILE A 90 6.23 -3.87 6.28
CA ILE A 90 6.09 -2.72 7.20
C ILE A 90 6.21 -3.18 8.66
N CYS A 91 5.48 -4.24 9.06
CA CYS A 91 5.59 -4.83 10.40
C CYS A 91 7.04 -5.23 10.73
N ASN A 92 7.76 -5.81 9.77
CA ASN A 92 9.14 -6.23 9.95
C ASN A 92 10.09 -5.03 10.12
N ILE A 93 9.90 -3.95 9.34
CA ILE A 93 10.64 -2.70 9.52
C ILE A 93 10.40 -2.16 10.94
N LEU A 94 9.14 -2.07 11.37
CA LEU A 94 8.80 -1.57 12.71
C LEU A 94 9.37 -2.46 13.82
N GLY A 95 9.23 -3.77 13.70
CA GLY A 95 9.77 -4.72 14.66
C GLY A 95 11.30 -4.64 14.75
N SER A 96 12.00 -4.36 13.64
CA SER A 96 13.45 -4.16 13.65
C SER A 96 13.90 -2.85 14.30
N ILE A 97 13.03 -1.85 14.41
CA ILE A 97 13.31 -0.59 15.09
C ILE A 97 13.14 -0.75 16.61
N ILE A 98 12.18 -1.56 17.04
CA ILE A 98 11.85 -1.78 18.46
C ILE A 98 12.73 -2.88 19.08
N GLY A 99 13.00 -3.94 18.32
CA GLY A 99 13.70 -5.12 18.81
C GLY A 99 15.19 -4.90 18.94
N ASP A 100 15.76 -5.39 20.04
CA ASP A 100 17.21 -5.46 20.23
C ASP A 100 17.88 -6.39 19.19
N GLU A 101 19.21 -6.33 19.07
CA GLU A 101 19.99 -7.16 18.13
C GLU A 101 19.68 -8.67 18.24
N GLU A 102 19.30 -9.13 19.43
CA GLU A 102 18.93 -10.53 19.70
C GLU A 102 17.52 -10.90 19.20
N GLN A 103 16.60 -9.93 19.12
CA GLN A 103 15.22 -10.13 18.71
C GLN A 103 15.03 -9.95 17.20
N ALA A 104 15.83 -9.11 16.55
CA ALA A 104 15.82 -8.87 15.11
C ALA A 104 15.76 -10.15 14.24
N PRO A 105 16.58 -11.19 14.45
CA PRO A 105 16.50 -12.41 13.64
C PRO A 105 15.18 -13.18 13.79
N LYS A 106 14.55 -13.13 14.98
CA LYS A 106 13.25 -13.78 15.23
C LYS A 106 12.11 -13.06 14.49
N VAL A 107 12.13 -11.73 14.47
CA VAL A 107 11.16 -10.92 13.71
C VAL A 107 11.24 -11.24 12.22
N TRP A 108 12.46 -11.37 11.68
CA TRP A 108 12.69 -11.76 10.28
C TRP A 108 12.20 -13.17 9.95
N GLN A 109 12.39 -14.14 10.85
CA GLN A 109 11.85 -15.49 10.67
C GLN A 109 10.31 -15.50 10.64
N LEU A 110 9.68 -14.75 11.56
CA LEU A 110 8.23 -14.59 11.58
C LEU A 110 7.70 -13.96 10.28
N ALA A 111 8.36 -12.89 9.80
CA ALA A 111 7.99 -12.25 8.55
C ALA A 111 8.06 -13.22 7.36
N LYS A 112 9.10 -14.06 7.27
CA LYS A 112 9.21 -15.10 6.23
C LYS A 112 8.07 -16.12 6.30
N ALA A 113 7.73 -16.59 7.50
CA ALA A 113 6.61 -17.52 7.68
C ALA A 113 5.29 -16.89 7.24
N LEU A 114 5.03 -15.63 7.59
CA LEU A 114 3.83 -14.90 7.16
C LEU A 114 3.79 -14.68 5.64
N LEU A 115 4.93 -14.42 4.99
CA LEU A 115 5.00 -14.32 3.53
C LEU A 115 4.69 -15.65 2.84
N ILE A 116 5.16 -16.78 3.38
CA ILE A 116 4.82 -18.12 2.88
C ILE A 116 3.31 -18.36 3.02
N SER A 117 2.74 -18.05 4.19
CA SER A 117 1.28 -18.15 4.40
C SER A 117 0.50 -17.27 3.42
N THR A 118 0.99 -16.07 3.14
CA THR A 118 0.39 -15.15 2.16
C THR A 118 0.44 -15.72 0.74
N PHE A 119 1.53 -16.40 0.37
CA PHE A 119 1.63 -17.09 -0.91
C PHE A 119 0.66 -18.27 -1.02
N ILE A 120 0.47 -19.04 0.06
CA ILE A 120 -0.52 -20.13 0.11
C ILE A 120 -1.94 -19.58 -0.06
N LEU A 121 -2.26 -18.48 0.63
CA LEU A 121 -3.56 -17.80 0.50
C LEU A 121 -3.80 -17.29 -0.92
N TRP A 122 -2.78 -16.68 -1.53
CA TRP A 122 -2.84 -16.24 -2.92
C TRP A 122 -3.10 -17.40 -3.87
N PHE A 123 -2.41 -18.52 -3.70
CA PHE A 123 -2.59 -19.71 -4.53
C PHE A 123 -4.02 -20.28 -4.39
N TRP A 124 -4.53 -20.35 -3.16
CA TRP A 124 -5.88 -20.81 -2.89
C TRP A 124 -6.94 -19.90 -3.53
N ALA A 125 -6.94 -18.61 -3.19
CA ALA A 125 -7.95 -17.65 -3.64
C ALA A 125 -7.83 -17.31 -5.14
N GLY A 126 -6.62 -17.33 -5.70
CA GLY A 126 -6.36 -16.94 -7.09
C GLY A 126 -6.46 -18.08 -8.11
N ILE A 127 -6.17 -19.32 -7.72
CA ILE A 127 -6.04 -20.46 -8.65
C ILE A 127 -7.05 -21.57 -8.31
N VAL A 128 -7.07 -22.04 -7.07
CA VAL A 128 -7.88 -23.22 -6.69
C VAL A 128 -9.37 -22.88 -6.65
N HIS A 129 -9.73 -21.70 -6.13
CA HIS A 129 -11.13 -21.28 -5.95
C HIS A 129 -11.99 -21.34 -7.23
N LYS A 130 -11.41 -21.07 -8.41
CA LYS A 130 -12.13 -21.14 -9.70
C LYS A 130 -12.69 -22.53 -10.05
N SER A 131 -12.20 -23.58 -9.38
CA SER A 131 -12.59 -24.97 -9.64
C SER A 131 -13.66 -25.52 -8.69
N ALA A 132 -14.06 -24.77 -7.66
CA ALA A 132 -15.02 -25.22 -6.66
C ALA A 132 -16.47 -24.84 -7.06
N ILE A 133 -17.30 -25.84 -7.33
CA ILE A 133 -18.61 -25.73 -8.00
C ILE A 133 -19.72 -25.16 -7.10
N ASP A 134 -19.55 -25.15 -5.77
CA ASP A 134 -20.59 -24.78 -4.79
C ASP A 134 -20.21 -23.59 -3.88
N TYR A 135 -19.13 -22.87 -4.16
CA TYR A 135 -18.72 -21.75 -3.31
C TYR A 135 -19.55 -20.49 -3.61
N ASN A 136 -20.34 -20.06 -2.63
CA ASN A 136 -21.04 -18.77 -2.67
C ASN A 136 -20.05 -17.63 -2.94
N CYS A 137 -20.01 -17.19 -4.20
CA CYS A 137 -19.48 -15.92 -4.69
C CYS A 137 -18.10 -15.46 -4.18
N VAL A 138 -17.04 -16.28 -4.09
CA VAL A 138 -15.66 -15.83 -3.69
C VAL A 138 -15.59 -15.08 -2.33
N GLN A 139 -16.69 -14.97 -1.59
CA GLN A 139 -16.86 -14.04 -0.47
C GLN A 139 -16.04 -14.50 0.73
N VAL A 140 -16.08 -15.80 1.02
CA VAL A 140 -15.38 -16.40 2.16
C VAL A 140 -13.87 -16.24 2.00
N ASP A 141 -13.33 -16.49 0.80
CA ASP A 141 -11.91 -16.39 0.54
C ASP A 141 -11.42 -14.94 0.63
N TYR A 142 -12.15 -13.99 0.05
CA TYR A 142 -11.81 -12.57 0.18
C TYR A 142 -11.98 -12.04 1.60
N LEU A 143 -12.97 -12.52 2.35
CA LEU A 143 -13.15 -12.21 3.77
C LEU A 143 -11.99 -12.74 4.62
N ILE A 144 -11.50 -13.96 4.35
CA ILE A 144 -10.30 -14.50 5.00
C ILE A 144 -9.09 -13.62 4.70
N VAL A 145 -8.88 -13.28 3.42
CA VAL A 145 -7.77 -12.42 2.98
C VAL A 145 -7.83 -11.05 3.66
N SER A 146 -9.00 -10.39 3.70
CA SER A 146 -9.14 -9.08 4.36
C SER A 146 -9.06 -9.16 5.88
N SER A 147 -9.53 -10.24 6.50
CA SER A 147 -9.37 -10.48 7.94
C SER A 147 -7.90 -10.57 8.34
N ILE A 148 -7.10 -11.31 7.57
CA ILE A 148 -5.65 -11.46 7.81
C ILE A 148 -4.94 -10.12 7.59
N GLY A 149 -5.30 -9.40 6.52
CA GLY A 149 -4.80 -8.05 6.27
C GLY A 149 -5.10 -7.08 7.42
N LEU A 150 -6.34 -7.09 7.93
CA LEU A 150 -6.75 -6.26 9.06
C LEU A 150 -6.02 -6.65 10.35
N PHE A 151 -5.87 -7.94 10.64
CA PHE A 151 -5.11 -8.41 11.80
C PHE A 151 -3.67 -7.92 11.76
N LEU A 152 -3.01 -8.02 10.60
CA LEU A 152 -1.65 -7.51 10.40
C LEU A 152 -1.59 -5.98 10.49
N ALA A 153 -2.61 -5.27 9.99
CA ALA A 153 -2.71 -3.82 10.12
C ALA A 153 -2.83 -3.40 11.59
N CYS A 154 -3.68 -4.06 12.38
CA CYS A 154 -3.79 -3.83 13.82
C CYS A 154 -2.47 -4.14 14.57
N GLY A 155 -1.80 -5.24 14.22
CA GLY A 155 -0.48 -5.56 14.77
C GLY A 155 0.57 -4.51 14.44
N SER A 156 0.58 -4.03 13.19
CA SER A 156 1.46 -2.94 12.74
C SER A 156 1.17 -1.62 13.44
N PHE A 157 -0.10 -1.35 13.75
CA PHE A 157 -0.54 -0.15 14.45
C PHE A 157 -0.05 -0.16 15.89
N TYR A 158 -0.22 -1.29 16.58
CA TYR A 158 0.28 -1.48 17.94
C TYR A 158 1.80 -1.34 18.01
N MET A 159 2.54 -2.08 17.17
CA MET A 159 4.00 -1.97 17.12
C MET A 159 4.45 -0.58 16.65
N GLY A 160 3.74 0.02 15.70
CA GLY A 160 4.04 1.36 15.20
C GLY A 160 3.99 2.42 16.29
N ASN A 161 3.00 2.37 17.19
CA ASN A 161 2.91 3.27 18.33
C ASN A 161 4.07 3.07 19.32
N LEU A 162 4.45 1.82 19.61
CA LEU A 162 5.62 1.53 20.45
C LEU A 162 6.92 2.08 19.81
N ALA A 163 7.10 1.91 18.50
CA ALA A 163 8.24 2.47 17.78
C ALA A 163 8.24 4.01 17.82
N LEU A 164 7.07 4.64 17.70
CA LEU A 164 6.93 6.09 17.77
C LEU A 164 7.29 6.64 19.15
N GLU A 165 6.87 5.98 20.22
CA GLU A 165 7.25 6.36 21.60
C GLU A 165 8.77 6.33 21.77
N GLY A 166 9.42 5.24 21.35
CA GLY A 166 10.88 5.12 21.40
C GLY A 166 11.61 6.18 20.57
N LEU A 167 11.12 6.45 19.35
CA LEU A 167 11.68 7.50 18.50
C LEU A 167 11.45 8.91 19.04
N MET A 168 10.32 9.18 19.70
CA MET A 168 10.07 10.46 20.36
C MET A 168 10.99 10.66 21.57
N GLU A 169 11.23 9.61 22.37
CA GLU A 169 12.21 9.69 23.46
C GLU A 169 13.63 9.94 22.93
N TYR A 170 14.01 9.25 21.85
CA TYR A 170 15.31 9.46 21.20
C TYR A 170 15.45 10.87 20.61
N LYS A 171 14.38 11.39 19.99
CA LYS A 171 14.32 12.77 19.50
C LYS A 171 14.53 13.76 20.64
N ASN A 172 13.88 13.58 21.78
CA ASN A 172 14.04 14.46 22.94
C ASN A 172 15.48 14.46 23.47
N LYS A 173 16.14 13.29 23.51
CA LYS A 173 17.57 13.17 23.86
C LYS A 173 18.47 13.92 22.88
N LEU A 174 18.18 13.83 21.58
CA LEU A 174 18.88 14.57 20.53
C LEU A 174 18.67 16.09 20.63
N ASP A 175 17.46 16.55 20.95
CA ASP A 175 17.15 17.97 21.14
C ASP A 175 17.97 18.56 22.31
N ILE A 176 18.07 17.84 23.43
CA ILE A 176 18.91 18.23 24.56
C ILE A 176 20.39 18.27 24.15
N ALA A 177 20.89 17.25 23.45
CA ALA A 177 22.28 17.19 22.98
C ALA A 177 22.63 18.29 21.95
N ARG A 178 21.65 18.69 21.11
CA ARG A 178 21.80 19.79 20.15
C ARG A 178 21.91 21.15 20.85
N SER A 179 21.17 21.33 21.95
CA SER A 179 21.21 22.55 22.75
C SER A 179 22.52 22.72 23.55
N GLY A 180 23.25 21.63 23.81
CA GLY A 180 24.46 21.60 24.65
C GLY A 180 25.81 21.87 23.97
N ASN A 181 25.86 21.98 22.63
CA ASN A 181 27.07 22.18 21.79
C ASN A 181 28.14 21.05 21.84
N ILE A 182 28.54 20.53 20.65
CA ILE A 182 29.86 19.93 20.25
C ILE A 182 29.75 19.02 18.99
N GLN A 183 28.58 18.53 18.56
CA GLN A 183 28.43 17.76 17.30
C GLN A 183 27.20 18.16 16.47
N VAL A 184 27.02 19.46 16.26
CA VAL A 184 25.78 20.03 15.68
C VAL A 184 25.44 19.43 14.30
N GLN A 185 26.43 19.15 13.46
CA GLN A 185 26.20 18.68 12.09
C GLN A 185 25.86 17.19 12.00
N GLN A 186 26.54 16.32 12.75
CA GLN A 186 26.21 14.88 12.81
C GLN A 186 24.89 14.62 13.54
N ASN A 187 24.59 15.40 14.60
CA ASN A 187 23.31 15.29 15.30
C ASN A 187 22.15 15.88 14.49
N ALA A 188 22.39 16.89 13.65
CA ALA A 188 21.36 17.42 12.74
C ALA A 188 20.92 16.40 11.68
N GLN A 189 21.86 15.70 11.04
CA GLN A 189 21.52 14.66 10.06
C GLN A 189 20.77 13.49 10.69
N LYS A 190 21.20 13.03 11.88
CA LYS A 190 20.49 12.00 12.65
C LYS A 190 19.08 12.45 13.06
N TYR A 191 18.93 13.72 13.44
CA TYR A 191 17.65 14.29 13.83
C TYR A 191 16.64 14.34 12.67
N GLU A 192 17.07 14.77 11.48
CA GLU A 192 16.22 14.78 10.28
C GLU A 192 15.78 13.37 9.90
N GLN A 193 16.68 12.39 9.96
CA GLN A 193 16.35 10.98 9.72
C GLN A 193 15.30 10.46 10.71
N VAL A 194 15.40 10.81 12.00
CA VAL A 194 14.43 10.42 13.03
C VAL A 194 13.06 11.05 12.76
N LEU A 195 12.99 12.35 12.45
CA LEU A 195 11.73 13.02 12.12
C LEU A 195 11.04 12.41 10.90
N ILE A 196 11.83 12.08 9.87
CA ILE A 196 11.35 11.42 8.67
C ILE A 196 10.80 10.02 9.00
N ARG A 197 11.53 9.23 9.80
CA ARG A 197 11.08 7.89 10.23
C ARG A 197 9.79 7.97 11.06
N ILE A 198 9.65 8.96 11.94
CA ILE A 198 8.40 9.22 12.68
C ILE A 198 7.24 9.42 11.69
N LYS A 199 7.37 10.33 10.72
CA LYS A 199 6.32 10.58 9.71
C LYS A 199 6.01 9.33 8.88
N GLN A 200 7.06 8.60 8.47
CA GLN A 200 6.93 7.35 7.72
C GLN A 200 6.11 6.32 8.49
N ILE A 201 6.47 6.07 9.75
CA ILE A 201 5.83 5.08 10.60
C ILE A 201 4.36 5.44 10.81
N THR A 202 4.08 6.69 11.20
CA THR A 202 2.72 7.19 11.38
C THR A 202 1.88 6.96 10.12
N LEU A 203 2.33 7.47 8.97
CA LEU A 203 1.52 7.41 7.76
C LEU A 203 1.31 5.95 7.30
N MET A 204 2.36 5.11 7.31
CA MET A 204 2.27 3.71 6.85
C MET A 204 1.26 2.87 7.63
N HIS A 205 1.20 2.97 8.97
CA HIS A 205 0.27 2.14 9.73
C HIS A 205 -1.17 2.66 9.72
N TYR A 206 -1.40 3.98 9.72
CA TYR A 206 -2.76 4.53 9.63
C TYR A 206 -3.37 4.25 8.25
N CYS A 207 -2.57 4.38 7.19
CA CYS A 207 -2.99 4.05 5.83
C CYS A 207 -3.22 2.55 5.63
N GLY A 208 -2.40 1.69 6.23
CA GLY A 208 -2.65 0.25 6.28
C GLY A 208 -3.97 -0.09 6.98
N LEU A 209 -4.23 0.49 8.15
CA LEU A 209 -5.47 0.29 8.89
C LEU A 209 -6.69 0.78 8.11
N LEU A 210 -6.61 1.94 7.46
CA LEU A 210 -7.69 2.47 6.62
C LEU A 210 -7.97 1.53 5.43
N GLN A 211 -6.92 1.10 4.71
CA GLN A 211 -7.06 0.22 3.55
C GLN A 211 -7.71 -1.12 3.92
N PHE A 212 -7.14 -1.83 4.90
CA PHE A 212 -7.64 -3.14 5.30
C PHE A 212 -8.94 -3.07 6.10
N GLY A 213 -9.17 -1.99 6.86
CA GLY A 213 -10.42 -1.75 7.56
C GLY A 213 -11.59 -1.52 6.61
N VAL A 214 -11.40 -0.69 5.59
CA VAL A 214 -12.42 -0.47 4.54
C VAL A 214 -12.66 -1.74 3.74
N GLN A 215 -11.59 -2.46 3.37
CA GLN A 215 -11.72 -3.74 2.66
C GLN A 215 -12.51 -4.76 3.48
N PHE A 216 -12.15 -4.98 4.75
CA PHE A 216 -12.84 -5.91 5.63
C PHE A 216 -14.30 -5.52 5.85
N ALA A 217 -14.59 -4.22 6.07
CA ALA A 217 -15.95 -3.73 6.23
C ALA A 217 -16.84 -4.00 5.00
N PHE A 218 -16.27 -3.92 3.80
CA PHE A 218 -16.98 -4.26 2.57
C PHE A 218 -17.15 -5.77 2.39
N ASP A 219 -16.10 -6.55 2.62
CA ASP A 219 -16.13 -8.02 2.48
C ASP A 219 -17.11 -8.64 3.50
N ILE A 220 -17.16 -8.15 4.75
CA ILE A 220 -18.13 -8.63 5.75
C ILE A 220 -19.56 -8.18 5.41
N PHE A 221 -19.74 -6.95 4.90
CA PHE A 221 -21.05 -6.47 4.48
C PHE A 221 -21.61 -7.33 3.35
N THR A 222 -20.79 -7.62 2.33
CA THR A 222 -21.19 -8.47 1.21
C THR A 222 -21.46 -9.90 1.66
N TYR A 223 -20.63 -10.47 2.54
CA TYR A 223 -20.85 -11.80 3.13
C TYR A 223 -22.18 -11.91 3.89
N ILE A 224 -22.58 -10.87 4.64
CA ILE A 224 -23.84 -10.88 5.41
C ILE A 224 -25.07 -10.67 4.51
N LYS A 225 -24.93 -9.97 3.38
CA LYS A 225 -26.05 -9.48 2.56
C LYS A 225 -26.31 -10.24 1.27
N CYS A 226 -25.43 -11.16 0.89
CA CYS A 226 -25.51 -11.83 -0.41
C CYS A 226 -25.60 -13.34 -0.20
N ASP A 227 -26.81 -13.89 -0.30
CA ASP A 227 -27.03 -15.33 -0.13
C ASP A 227 -26.84 -16.11 -1.45
N ASN A 228 -26.85 -15.41 -2.59
CA ASN A 228 -26.77 -16.02 -3.91
C ASN A 228 -25.98 -15.15 -4.93
N SER A 229 -25.52 -15.77 -6.02
CA SER A 229 -24.64 -15.13 -7.03
C SER A 229 -25.24 -13.87 -7.67
N LYS A 230 -26.56 -13.82 -7.84
CA LYS A 230 -27.28 -12.69 -8.45
C LYS A 230 -27.30 -11.47 -7.52
N GLU A 231 -27.57 -11.66 -6.24
CA GLU A 231 -27.47 -10.60 -5.24
C GLU A 231 -26.04 -10.08 -5.15
N CYS A 232 -25.07 -10.99 -5.15
CA CYS A 232 -23.66 -10.67 -5.15
C CYS A 232 -23.28 -9.73 -6.33
N THR A 233 -23.73 -10.06 -7.54
CA THR A 233 -23.51 -9.25 -8.74
C THR A 233 -24.05 -7.82 -8.60
N ASN A 234 -25.16 -7.62 -7.86
CA ASN A 234 -25.76 -6.29 -7.64
C ASN A 234 -25.01 -5.42 -6.62
N TYR A 235 -24.12 -6.02 -5.81
CA TYR A 235 -23.27 -5.29 -4.87
C TYR A 235 -21.86 -5.03 -5.40
N TYR A 236 -21.40 -5.85 -6.36
CA TYR A 236 -20.13 -5.64 -7.08
C TYR A 236 -20.29 -4.78 -8.33
N ASN A 237 -21.51 -4.64 -8.87
CA ASN A 237 -21.84 -3.71 -9.95
C ASN A 237 -22.77 -2.60 -9.46
N ALA A 238 -22.64 -1.42 -10.05
CA ALA A 238 -23.48 -0.30 -9.69
C ALA A 238 -24.94 -0.47 -10.17
N SER A 239 -25.87 -0.37 -9.23
CA SER A 239 -27.32 -0.33 -9.48
C SER A 239 -27.88 1.10 -9.56
N SER A 240 -27.10 2.10 -9.13
CA SER A 240 -27.47 3.52 -9.12
C SER A 240 -26.23 4.42 -9.27
N THR A 241 -26.43 5.72 -9.57
CA THR A 241 -25.32 6.69 -9.59
C THR A 241 -24.61 6.80 -8.24
N ILE A 242 -25.35 6.70 -7.14
CA ILE A 242 -24.79 6.75 -5.78
C ILE A 242 -23.91 5.52 -5.53
N SER A 243 -24.32 4.35 -5.99
CA SER A 243 -23.48 3.14 -5.84
C SER A 243 -22.22 3.21 -6.70
N VAL A 244 -22.25 3.84 -7.90
CA VAL A 244 -21.03 4.09 -8.68
C VAL A 244 -20.03 4.92 -7.86
N LEU A 245 -20.50 6.01 -7.24
CA LEU A 245 -19.63 6.87 -6.42
C LEU A 245 -19.06 6.11 -5.22
N TYR A 246 -19.89 5.36 -4.50
CA TYR A 246 -19.47 4.56 -3.36
C TYR A 246 -18.42 3.50 -3.75
N LEU A 247 -18.68 2.74 -4.82
CA LEU A 247 -17.76 1.72 -5.32
C LEU A 247 -16.45 2.33 -5.83
N THR A 248 -16.51 3.50 -6.47
CA THR A 248 -15.29 4.22 -6.91
C THR A 248 -14.45 4.65 -5.71
N ILE A 249 -15.06 5.24 -4.68
CA ILE A 249 -14.36 5.67 -3.45
C ILE A 249 -13.78 4.46 -2.74
N TYR A 250 -14.54 3.37 -2.63
CA TYR A 250 -14.08 2.11 -2.05
C TYR A 250 -12.85 1.58 -2.79
N LYS A 251 -12.92 1.47 -4.14
CA LYS A 251 -11.81 1.03 -5.00
C LYS A 251 -10.59 1.95 -4.83
N LEU A 252 -10.78 3.27 -4.76
CA LEU A 252 -9.68 4.22 -4.50
C LEU A 252 -9.01 3.96 -3.15
N ILE A 253 -9.77 3.85 -2.06
CA ILE A 253 -9.20 3.61 -0.73
C ILE A 253 -8.49 2.25 -0.69
N GLN A 254 -9.14 1.21 -1.20
CA GLN A 254 -8.61 -0.15 -1.16
C GLN A 254 -7.30 -0.31 -1.94
N PHE A 255 -7.20 0.31 -3.11
CA PHE A 255 -6.08 0.08 -4.02
C PHE A 255 -5.00 1.17 -3.94
N THR A 256 -5.35 2.43 -3.64
CA THR A 256 -4.40 3.54 -3.71
C THR A 256 -3.67 3.80 -2.38
N THR A 257 -4.35 3.60 -1.24
CA THR A 257 -3.91 4.18 0.05
C THR A 257 -2.51 3.73 0.47
N LEU A 258 -2.23 2.42 0.50
CA LEU A 258 -0.92 1.90 0.92
C LEU A 258 0.18 2.17 -0.12
N PRO A 259 0.03 1.87 -1.42
CA PRO A 259 1.06 2.20 -2.42
C PRO A 259 1.37 3.69 -2.45
N ALA A 260 0.35 4.56 -2.44
CA ALA A 260 0.56 6.01 -2.53
C ALA A 260 1.28 6.57 -1.30
N THR A 261 1.00 6.01 -0.12
CA THR A 261 1.70 6.33 1.13
C THR A 261 3.18 6.01 1.05
N ILE A 262 3.53 4.82 0.55
CA ILE A 262 4.93 4.39 0.37
C ILE A 262 5.68 5.36 -0.55
N PHE A 263 5.08 5.73 -1.67
CA PHE A 263 5.66 6.69 -2.61
C PHE A 263 5.77 8.11 -2.06
N TRP A 264 4.73 8.60 -1.39
CA TRP A 264 4.72 9.93 -0.79
C TRP A 264 5.85 10.08 0.24
N ILE A 265 6.01 9.08 1.11
CA ILE A 265 7.09 9.04 2.09
C ILE A 265 8.43 9.07 1.36
N PHE A 266 8.61 8.20 0.37
CA PHE A 266 9.86 8.13 -0.38
C PHE A 266 10.21 9.46 -1.07
N TYR A 267 9.22 10.14 -1.65
CA TYR A 267 9.40 11.45 -2.24
C TYR A 267 9.82 12.49 -1.19
N GLU A 268 9.11 12.57 -0.05
CA GLU A 268 9.45 13.52 1.02
C GLU A 268 10.83 13.25 1.64
N MET A 269 11.28 12.00 1.70
CA MET A 269 12.64 11.64 2.15
C MET A 269 13.75 12.19 1.27
N ASN A 270 13.49 12.35 -0.03
CA ASN A 270 14.50 12.69 -1.03
C ASN A 270 14.29 14.07 -1.65
N LYS A 271 13.26 14.81 -1.22
CA LYS A 271 12.86 16.11 -1.76
C LYS A 271 14.00 17.13 -1.80
N SER A 272 14.82 17.21 -0.75
CA SER A 272 15.97 18.12 -0.70
C SER A 272 17.01 17.81 -1.78
N LYS A 273 17.24 16.52 -2.06
CA LYS A 273 18.19 16.07 -3.08
C LYS A 273 17.66 16.25 -4.51
N PHE A 274 16.36 16.00 -4.72
CA PHE A 274 15.72 16.28 -6.01
C PHE A 274 15.78 17.78 -6.35
N GLN A 275 15.59 18.66 -5.36
CA GLN A 275 15.68 20.12 -5.55
C GLN A 275 17.10 20.60 -5.85
N GLU A 276 18.13 19.96 -5.30
CA GLU A 276 19.54 20.28 -5.60
C GLU A 276 19.94 19.84 -7.02
N GLU A 277 19.52 18.64 -7.47
CA GLU A 277 19.79 18.17 -8.84
C GLU A 277 19.09 19.04 -9.90
N ASP A 278 17.83 19.42 -9.69
CA ASP A 278 17.11 20.30 -10.60
C ASP A 278 17.80 21.67 -10.71
N ARG A 279 18.30 22.21 -9.59
CA ARG A 279 19.01 23.49 -9.55
C ARG A 279 20.35 23.42 -10.30
N ASN A 280 21.13 22.37 -10.08
CA ASN A 280 22.41 22.16 -10.77
C ASN A 280 22.22 21.91 -12.28
N THR A 281 21.14 21.23 -12.68
CA THR A 281 20.81 21.00 -14.10
C THR A 281 20.39 22.30 -14.79
N ILE A 282 19.64 23.16 -14.10
CA ILE A 282 19.26 24.48 -14.60
C ILE A 282 20.50 25.39 -14.72
N GLU A 283 21.39 25.41 -13.72
CA GLU A 283 22.61 26.22 -13.75
C GLU A 283 23.59 25.78 -14.86
N MET A 284 23.71 24.46 -15.13
CA MET A 284 24.49 23.95 -16.26
C MET A 284 23.87 24.32 -17.62
N ASN A 285 22.54 24.35 -17.75
CA ASN A 285 21.87 24.76 -18.98
C ASN A 285 21.90 26.28 -19.23
N ILE A 286 22.15 27.09 -18.20
CA ILE A 286 22.30 28.55 -18.33
C ILE A 286 23.75 28.94 -18.67
N THR A 287 24.71 28.05 -18.42
CA THR A 287 26.15 28.31 -18.63
C THR A 287 26.72 27.73 -19.93
N GLN A 288 25.88 27.11 -20.77
CA GLN A 288 26.17 26.70 -22.15
C GLN A 288 25.54 27.65 -23.16
#